data_AF-A0A959T2N7-F1
#
_entry.id   AF-A0A959T2N7-F1
#
_cell.length_a   1.000
_cell.length_b   1.000
_cell.length_c   1.000
_cell.angle_alpha   90.00
_cell.angle_beta   90.00
_cell.angle_gamma   90.00
#
_symmetry.space_group_name_H-M   'P 1'
#
loop_
_entity.id
_entity.type
_entity.pdbx_description
1 polymer ?
#
loop_
_entity_poly.entity_id
_entity_poly.type
_entity_poly.pdbx_seq_one_letter_code
_entity_poly.pdbx_strand_id
1 'polypeptide(L)'
;MRSKLLYGPVLLLLSLRISDVQGQSLTNGGFEGSYTTTAPGWNAITYGSPQYPTVAYGPETQVVHGGSTSQRLAVTDLGDGATLLVQNLDLGA
;
A
#
# COMPACT_ATOMS: atom_id res chain seq x y z
N MET A 1 42.02 -16.41 -32.81
CA MET A 1 40.80 -15.59 -32.60
C MET A 1 39.60 -16.50 -32.42
N ARG A 2 38.99 -16.49 -31.22
CA ARG A 2 37.57 -16.78 -30.94
C ARG A 2 37.39 -16.67 -29.42
N SER A 3 37.14 -15.44 -28.96
CA SER A 3 36.70 -15.18 -27.59
C SER A 3 35.28 -15.73 -27.43
N LYS A 4 35.11 -16.63 -26.47
CA LYS A 4 33.81 -17.17 -26.08
C LYS A 4 33.26 -16.22 -25.01
N LEU A 5 32.39 -15.29 -25.40
CA LEU A 5 31.65 -14.44 -24.46
C LEU A 5 30.63 -15.33 -23.74
N LEU A 6 30.92 -15.67 -22.49
CA LEU A 6 30.00 -16.31 -21.56
C LEU A 6 28.99 -15.26 -21.09
N TYR A 7 27.78 -15.29 -21.66
CA TYR A 7 26.63 -14.59 -21.09
C TYR A 7 26.17 -15.37 -19.85
N GLY A 8 26.66 -14.99 -18.68
CA GLY A 8 26.10 -15.42 -17.40
C GLY A 8 24.78 -14.69 -17.13
N PRO A 9 23.83 -15.31 -16.40
CA PRO A 9 22.63 -14.60 -15.95
C PRO A 9 23.05 -13.47 -15.00
N VAL A 10 22.75 -12.23 -15.37
CA VAL A 10 22.84 -11.09 -14.48
C VAL A 10 21.74 -11.27 -13.43
N LEU A 11 22.10 -11.88 -12.31
CA LEU A 11 21.25 -11.91 -11.13
C LEU A 11 21.25 -10.50 -10.55
N LEU A 12 20.26 -9.69 -10.92
CA LEU A 12 20.04 -8.39 -10.31
C LEU A 12 19.52 -8.63 -8.89
N LEU A 13 20.44 -8.70 -7.91
CA LEU A 13 20.05 -8.64 -6.51
C LEU A 13 19.59 -7.21 -6.21
N LEU A 14 18.28 -6.99 -6.20
CA LEU A 14 17.70 -5.79 -5.61
C LEU A 14 17.81 -5.92 -4.08
N SER A 15 18.93 -5.47 -3.52
CA SER A 15 19.15 -5.47 -2.07
C SER A 15 18.55 -4.20 -1.49
N LEU A 16 17.26 -4.26 -1.15
CA LEU A 16 16.60 -3.20 -0.37
C LEU A 16 17.17 -3.22 1.05
N ARG A 17 17.92 -2.18 1.44
CA ARG A 17 18.37 -2.05 2.83
C ARG A 17 17.38 -1.18 3.59
N ILE A 18 17.08 -1.55 4.84
CA ILE A 18 16.21 -0.77 5.74
C ILE A 18 16.73 0.68 5.91
N SER A 19 18.04 0.89 5.76
CA SER A 19 18.68 2.22 5.76
C SER A 19 18.21 3.13 4.61
N ASP A 20 17.77 2.58 3.48
CA ASP A 20 17.35 3.35 2.30
C ASP A 20 15.93 3.93 2.47
N VAL A 21 15.22 3.51 3.52
CA VAL A 21 13.84 3.92 3.83
C VAL A 21 13.79 4.92 5.00
N GLN A 22 14.92 5.14 5.70
CA GLN A 22 14.95 6.00 6.88
C GLN A 22 14.63 7.46 6.53
N GLY A 23 13.57 8.00 7.14
CA GLY A 23 13.14 9.39 6.96
C GLY A 23 12.03 9.61 5.93
N GLN A 24 11.59 8.57 5.22
CA GLN A 24 10.44 8.67 4.33
C GLN A 24 9.14 8.75 5.14
N SER A 25 8.34 9.77 4.86
CA SER A 25 7.03 9.96 5.48
C SER A 25 5.94 9.30 4.64
N LEU A 26 4.97 8.68 5.30
CA LEU A 26 3.77 8.22 4.62
C LEU A 26 3.02 9.41 4.03
N THR A 27 2.72 9.33 2.74
CA THR A 27 1.77 10.23 2.09
C THR A 27 0.40 10.00 2.71
N ASN A 28 -0.19 11.04 3.29
CA ASN A 28 -1.47 10.98 3.96
C ASN A 28 -1.59 9.84 5.01
N GLY A 29 -0.61 9.73 5.93
CA GLY A 29 -0.60 8.69 6.97
C GLY A 29 -1.77 8.74 7.95
N GLY A 30 -2.42 9.91 8.09
CA GLY A 30 -3.62 10.09 8.92
C GLY A 30 -4.94 9.81 8.19
N PHE A 31 -4.89 9.46 6.90
CA PHE A 31 -6.08 9.29 6.06
C PHE A 31 -7.00 10.52 6.03
N GLU A 32 -6.44 11.72 6.24
CA GLU A 32 -7.16 12.98 6.37
C GLU A 32 -7.81 13.36 5.03
N GLY A 33 -9.12 13.60 5.05
CA GLY A 33 -9.93 13.96 3.89
C GLY A 33 -11.28 13.26 3.85
N SER A 34 -12.15 13.71 2.93
CA SER A 34 -13.50 13.18 2.74
C SER A 34 -13.56 12.23 1.55
N TYR A 35 -12.98 11.05 1.70
CA TYR A 35 -12.81 10.10 0.59
C TYR A 35 -13.88 8.99 0.61
N THR A 36 -14.52 8.76 -0.54
CA THR A 36 -15.48 7.66 -0.77
C THR A 36 -14.87 6.47 -1.53
N THR A 37 -13.57 6.56 -1.84
CA THR A 37 -12.69 5.51 -2.39
C THR A 37 -11.39 5.56 -1.62
N THR A 38 -10.49 4.60 -1.78
CA THR A 38 -9.18 4.58 -1.08
C THR A 38 -8.48 5.95 -1.10
N ALA A 39 -8.01 6.39 0.07
CA ALA A 39 -7.34 7.68 0.23
C ALA A 39 -6.11 7.81 -0.69
N PRO A 40 -5.76 9.02 -1.17
CA PRO A 40 -4.61 9.25 -2.04
C PRO A 40 -3.31 8.72 -1.42
N GLY A 41 -2.50 8.03 -2.24
CA GLY A 41 -1.25 7.40 -1.81
C GLY A 41 -1.43 6.00 -1.19
N TRP A 42 -2.66 5.55 -0.96
CA TRP A 42 -2.97 4.23 -0.43
C TRP A 42 -3.60 3.34 -1.50
N ASN A 43 -3.33 2.05 -1.41
CA ASN A 43 -3.97 1.01 -2.21
C ASN A 43 -4.64 -0.02 -1.28
N ALA A 44 -5.75 -0.59 -1.73
CA ALA A 44 -6.42 -1.67 -1.03
C ALA A 44 -6.08 -3.00 -1.70
N ILE A 45 -5.57 -3.96 -0.94
CA ILE A 45 -5.38 -5.33 -1.38
C ILE A 45 -6.39 -6.19 -0.64
N THR A 46 -7.30 -6.80 -1.39
CA THR A 46 -8.32 -7.70 -0.87
C THR A 46 -8.05 -9.11 -1.38
N TYR A 47 -8.00 -10.08 -0.46
CA TYR A 47 -7.85 -11.49 -0.79
C TYR A 47 -8.87 -12.34 -0.02
N GLY A 48 -9.11 -13.55 -0.49
CA GLY A 48 -10.13 -14.48 0.01
C GLY A 48 -10.63 -15.36 -1.14
N SER A 49 -11.01 -16.61 -0.86
CA SER A 49 -11.59 -17.51 -1.87
C SER A 49 -12.40 -18.61 -1.17
N PRO A 50 -13.62 -18.94 -1.64
CA PRO A 50 -14.26 -18.45 -2.87
C PRO A 50 -14.86 -17.03 -2.78
N GLN A 51 -15.02 -16.48 -1.56
CA GLN A 51 -15.64 -15.17 -1.36
C GLN A 51 -14.65 -14.16 -0.78
N TYR A 52 -14.54 -13.00 -1.42
CA TYR A 52 -13.72 -11.88 -0.95
C TYR A 52 -14.50 -11.01 0.06
N PRO A 53 -13.80 -10.33 0.98
CA PRO A 53 -14.41 -9.29 1.80
C PRO A 53 -15.10 -8.20 0.97
N THR A 54 -16.24 -7.73 1.46
CA THR A 54 -16.90 -6.52 0.96
C THR A 54 -16.50 -5.33 1.82
N VAL A 55 -16.01 -4.27 1.19
CA VAL A 55 -15.54 -3.06 1.87
C VAL A 55 -16.29 -1.82 1.42
N ALA A 56 -16.51 -0.91 2.35
CA ALA A 56 -17.08 0.40 2.12
C ALA A 56 -16.12 1.49 2.64
N TYR A 57 -16.06 2.60 1.92
CA TYR A 57 -15.26 3.77 2.29
C TYR A 57 -16.18 4.96 2.55
N GLY A 58 -15.82 5.78 3.52
CA GLY A 58 -16.52 7.04 3.75
C GLY A 58 -15.76 7.98 4.68
N PRO A 59 -16.18 9.25 4.73
CA PRO A 59 -15.65 10.20 5.70
C PRO A 59 -16.08 9.86 7.14
N GLU A 60 -15.21 10.15 8.09
CA GLU A 60 -15.45 10.06 9.53
C GLU A 60 -14.93 11.33 10.20
N THR A 61 -15.63 11.81 11.22
CA THR A 61 -15.31 13.06 11.93
C THR A 61 -14.82 12.83 13.35
N GLN A 62 -14.98 11.61 13.88
CA GLN A 62 -14.64 11.30 15.27
C GLN A 62 -13.17 10.88 15.46
N VAL A 63 -12.57 10.23 14.46
CA VAL A 63 -11.21 9.68 14.55
C VAL A 63 -10.32 10.42 13.56
N VAL A 64 -9.94 11.63 13.93
CA VAL A 64 -9.21 12.58 13.09
C VAL A 64 -7.94 13.01 13.83
N HIS A 65 -6.80 13.04 13.15
CA HIS A 65 -5.52 13.41 13.75
C HIS A 65 -5.29 14.92 13.73
N GLY A 66 -5.59 15.59 12.61
CA GLY A 66 -5.33 17.04 12.49
C GLY A 66 -6.24 17.84 11.55
N GLY A 67 -7.00 17.19 10.67
CA GLY A 67 -7.96 17.85 9.78
C GLY A 67 -9.37 17.94 10.37
N SER A 68 -10.37 18.02 9.50
CA SER A 68 -11.80 18.00 9.89
C SER A 68 -12.47 16.64 9.68
N THR A 69 -11.89 15.78 8.84
CA THR A 69 -12.41 14.45 8.50
C THR A 69 -11.26 13.52 8.18
N SER A 70 -11.40 12.23 8.47
CA SER A 70 -10.54 11.16 7.98
C SER A 70 -11.35 10.15 7.16
N GLN A 71 -10.69 9.30 6.39
CA GLN A 71 -11.33 8.16 5.77
C GLN A 71 -11.49 7.01 6.77
N ARG A 72 -12.71 6.47 6.84
CA ARG A 72 -13.04 5.18 7.42
C ARG A 72 -13.13 4.11 6.32
N LEU A 73 -12.46 2.99 6.54
CA LEU A 73 -12.72 1.73 5.85
C LEU A 73 -13.58 0.86 6.77
N ALA A 74 -14.69 0.36 6.26
CA ALA A 74 -15.53 -0.61 6.93
C ALA A 74 -15.58 -1.91 6.12
N VAL A 75 -15.25 -3.02 6.77
CA VAL A 75 -15.53 -4.36 6.23
C VAL A 75 -16.97 -4.70 6.59
N THR A 76 -17.86 -4.73 5.60
CA THR A 76 -19.29 -5.01 5.81
C THR A 76 -19.60 -6.50 5.72
N ASP A 77 -18.76 -7.26 5.02
CA ASP A 77 -18.74 -8.71 5.00
C ASP A 77 -17.28 -9.17 4.93
N LEU A 78 -16.89 -10.11 5.79
CA LEU A 78 -15.52 -10.61 5.86
C LEU A 78 -15.22 -11.63 4.75
N GLY A 79 -16.24 -12.34 4.24
CA GLY A 79 -16.02 -13.51 3.39
C GLY A 79 -15.01 -14.49 4.00
N ASP A 80 -14.07 -14.97 3.18
CA ASP A 80 -13.02 -15.92 3.58
C ASP A 80 -11.61 -15.29 3.59
N GLY A 81 -11.50 -13.98 3.83
CA GLY A 81 -10.19 -13.34 3.75
C GLY A 81 -10.07 -12.00 4.45
N ALA A 82 -9.30 -11.09 3.86
CA ALA A 82 -8.97 -9.81 4.48
C ALA A 82 -8.70 -8.71 3.46
N THR A 83 -8.77 -7.47 3.94
CA THR A 83 -8.37 -6.27 3.19
C THR A 83 -7.26 -5.55 3.93
N LEU A 84 -6.19 -5.20 3.21
CA LEU A 84 -5.06 -4.43 3.72
C LEU A 84 -4.96 -3.11 2.97
N LEU A 85 -4.67 -2.04 3.71
CA LEU A 85 -4.26 -0.76 3.14
C LEU A 85 -2.74 -0.71 3.10
N VAL A 86 -2.19 -0.49 1.91
CA VAL A 86 -0.74 -0.46 1.67
C VAL A 86 -0.34 0.80 0.93
N GLN A 87 0.85 1.30 1.25
CA GLN A 87 1.51 2.36 0.50
C GLN A 87 2.88 1.86 0.08
N ASN A 88 3.18 1.98 -1.21
CA ASN A 88 4.53 1.74 -1.71
C ASN A 88 5.35 2.98 -1.42
N LEU A 89 6.46 2.82 -0.72
CA LEU A 89 7.43 3.88 -0.56
C LEU A 89 8.28 3.90 -1.82
N ASP A 90 8.21 5.00 -2.58
CA ASP A 90 9.17 5.25 -3.65
C ASP A 90 10.51 5.59 -3.00
N LEU A 91 11.51 4.76 -3.27
CA LEU A 91 12.85 4.91 -2.70
C LEU A 91 13.77 5.74 -3.60
N GLY A 92 13.30 6.23 -4.74
CA GLY A 92 14.07 7.08 -5.66
C GLY A 92 15.35 6.37 -6.13
N ALA A 93 15.24 5.56 -7.18
CA ALA A 93 16.39 4.92 -7.82
C ALA A 93 17.33 5.93 -8.50
#